data_AF-A0A956IN60-F1
#
_entry.id   AF-A0A956IN60-F1
#
_cell.length_a   1.000
_cell.length_b   1.000
_cell.length_c   1.000
_cell.angle_alpha   90.00
_cell.angle_beta   90.00
_cell.angle_gamma   90.00
#
_symmetry.space_group_name_H-M   'P 1'
#
loop_
_entity.id
_entity.type
_entity.pdbx_description
1 polymer ?
#
loop_
_entity_poly.entity_id
_entity_poly.type
_entity_poly.pdbx_seq_one_letter_code
_entity_poly.pdbx_strand_id
1 'polypeptide(L)'
;MTSLEASEVVLTFLESVGRRSEAELYLELFRKLPKASFAVIAAEATVTRHTRRSLVEQLGFLTQLGLVAPLLLGLFDPERAAGSSAALIGSLREAGLEVSEHAPMAVSSGNELRRDLEAGRLPVVSFSPDSSEDDRFAALAALLASLQSRKLVVLRNRGGLGPHGQRRVALTPDHVLPAHDGGLSVINLQTDLALLLASDLLLPGEPQLLTRLAPLAEANRRVQISVASPLGLLK
;
A
#
# COMPACT_ATOMS: atom_id res chain seq x y z
N MET A 1 -19.50 19.19 8.28
CA MET A 1 -19.55 18.92 6.83
C MET A 1 -19.95 17.47 6.64
N THR A 2 -21.14 17.25 6.07
CA THR A 2 -21.83 15.97 5.98
C THR A 2 -21.25 15.09 4.87
N SER A 3 -21.08 13.79 5.15
CA SER A 3 -20.59 12.69 4.28
C SER A 3 -21.07 12.71 2.81
N LEU A 4 -22.22 13.33 2.54
CA LEU A 4 -22.77 13.51 1.19
C LEU A 4 -21.85 14.33 0.25
N GLU A 5 -21.20 15.39 0.73
CA GLU A 5 -20.40 16.27 -0.15
C GLU A 5 -19.08 15.64 -0.62
N ALA A 6 -18.43 14.81 0.23
CA ALA A 6 -17.19 14.13 -0.16
C ALA A 6 -17.44 13.08 -1.26
N SER A 7 -18.59 12.40 -1.21
CA SER A 7 -18.99 11.47 -2.27
C SER A 7 -19.35 12.19 -3.58
N GLU A 8 -19.93 13.38 -3.52
CA GLU A 8 -20.16 14.22 -4.71
C GLU A 8 -18.85 14.69 -5.34
N VAL A 9 -17.84 15.07 -4.54
CA VAL A 9 -16.54 15.49 -5.06
C VAL A 9 -15.81 14.34 -5.74
N VAL A 10 -15.89 13.12 -5.21
CA VAL A 10 -15.29 11.94 -5.86
C VAL A 10 -16.10 11.46 -7.06
N LEU A 11 -17.43 11.61 -7.06
CA LEU A 11 -18.24 11.42 -8.26
C LEU A 11 -17.84 12.42 -9.35
N THR A 12 -17.65 13.70 -9.01
CA THR A 12 -17.19 14.75 -9.95
C THR A 12 -15.78 14.46 -10.49
N PHE A 13 -14.90 13.89 -9.65
CA PHE A 13 -13.55 13.50 -10.08
C PHE A 13 -13.58 12.23 -10.97
N LEU A 14 -14.41 11.23 -10.63
CA LEU A 14 -14.57 10.01 -11.43
C LEU A 14 -15.31 10.27 -12.75
N GLU A 15 -16.21 11.26 -12.79
CA GLU A 15 -16.82 11.80 -14.01
C GLU A 15 -15.77 12.37 -14.99
N SER A 16 -14.63 12.83 -14.49
CA SER A 16 -13.54 13.36 -15.33
C SER A 16 -12.62 12.27 -15.93
N VAL A 17 -12.73 11.02 -15.48
CA VAL A 17 -11.81 9.91 -15.85
C VAL A 17 -12.53 8.69 -16.48
N GLY A 18 -13.85 8.55 -16.32
CA GLY A 18 -14.62 7.42 -16.88
C GLY A 18 -16.15 7.58 -16.77
N ARG A 19 -16.91 6.57 -17.23
CA ARG A 19 -18.39 6.60 -17.22
C ARG A 19 -18.91 6.53 -15.79
N ARG A 20 -19.72 7.50 -15.37
CA ARG A 20 -20.38 7.63 -14.05
C ARG A 20 -20.95 6.32 -13.47
N SER A 21 -21.50 5.46 -14.34
CA SER A 21 -22.04 4.15 -13.98
C SER A 21 -21.00 3.15 -13.46
N GLU A 22 -19.75 3.19 -13.92
CA GLU A 22 -18.67 2.31 -13.43
C GLU A 22 -18.16 2.76 -12.07
N ALA A 23 -18.01 4.07 -11.89
CA ALA A 23 -17.60 4.69 -10.63
C ALA A 23 -18.57 4.37 -9.49
N GLU A 24 -19.87 4.56 -9.72
CA GLU A 24 -20.94 4.23 -8.79
C GLU A 24 -20.96 2.72 -8.48
N LEU A 25 -20.78 1.87 -9.50
CA LEU A 25 -20.71 0.41 -9.33
C LEU A 25 -19.51 -0.03 -8.48
N TYR A 26 -18.32 0.52 -8.71
CA TYR A 26 -17.13 0.22 -7.90
C TYR A 26 -17.33 0.67 -6.45
N LEU A 27 -17.85 1.88 -6.22
CA LEU A 27 -18.15 2.36 -4.88
C LEU A 27 -19.20 1.51 -4.17
N GLU A 28 -20.24 1.06 -4.86
CA GLU A 28 -21.22 0.12 -4.31
C GLU A 28 -20.62 -1.25 -3.98
N LEU A 29 -19.76 -1.79 -4.84
CA LEU A 29 -19.04 -3.03 -4.59
C LEU A 29 -18.09 -2.90 -3.40
N PHE A 30 -17.41 -1.75 -3.26
CA PHE A 30 -16.53 -1.47 -2.12
C PHE A 30 -17.30 -1.26 -0.82
N ARG A 31 -18.48 -0.64 -0.86
CA ARG A 31 -19.37 -0.50 0.32
C ARG A 31 -19.91 -1.85 0.81
N LYS A 32 -20.01 -2.85 -0.08
CA LYS A 32 -20.45 -4.21 0.26
C LYS A 32 -19.33 -5.09 0.84
N LEU A 33 -18.07 -4.67 0.73
CA LEU A 33 -16.94 -5.34 1.37
C LEU A 33 -16.76 -4.82 2.81
N PRO A 34 -16.33 -5.67 3.77
CA PRO A 34 -15.91 -5.17 5.07
C PRO A 34 -14.82 -4.12 4.89
N LYS A 35 -14.97 -2.91 5.46
CA LYS A 35 -13.95 -1.85 5.37
C LYS A 35 -12.54 -2.35 5.70
N ALA A 36 -12.47 -3.29 6.65
CA ALA A 36 -11.25 -3.94 7.09
C ALA A 36 -10.49 -4.73 6.00
N SER A 37 -11.15 -5.20 4.94
CA SER A 37 -10.53 -6.00 3.88
C SER A 37 -10.03 -5.18 2.68
N PHE A 38 -10.20 -3.85 2.72
CA PHE A 38 -9.90 -2.95 1.60
C PHE A 38 -8.44 -3.03 1.14
N ALA A 39 -7.50 -2.71 2.03
CA ALA A 39 -6.06 -2.79 1.76
C ALA A 39 -5.26 -2.69 3.07
N VAL A 40 -4.00 -3.11 3.01
CA VAL A 40 -2.95 -2.73 3.96
C VAL A 40 -1.92 -1.92 3.19
N ILE A 41 -1.45 -0.80 3.74
CA ILE A 41 -0.48 0.09 3.12
C ILE A 41 0.84 0.01 3.89
N ALA A 42 1.94 -0.37 3.25
CA ALA A 42 3.28 -0.35 3.83
C ALA A 42 4.12 0.74 3.19
N ALA A 43 4.53 1.75 3.97
CA ALA A 43 5.33 2.85 3.46
C ALA A 43 6.83 2.65 3.76
N GLU A 44 7.66 2.83 2.73
CA GLU A 44 9.11 2.91 2.94
C GLU A 44 9.47 4.17 3.74
N ALA A 45 10.56 4.10 4.52
CA ALA A 45 11.06 5.24 5.29
C ALA A 45 11.39 6.47 4.43
N THR A 46 11.69 6.26 3.13
CA THR A 46 11.95 7.36 2.21
C THR A 46 10.66 8.15 1.87
N VAL A 47 9.50 7.50 1.92
CA VAL A 47 8.19 8.13 1.69
C VAL A 47 7.81 9.02 2.86
N THR A 48 7.92 8.48 4.07
CA THR A 48 7.61 9.21 5.32
C THR A 48 8.52 10.44 5.51
N ARG A 49 9.73 10.42 4.93
CA ARG A 49 10.69 11.53 4.96
C ARG A 49 10.51 12.55 3.84
N HIS A 50 10.34 12.11 2.60
CA HIS A 50 10.45 12.99 1.42
C HIS A 50 9.10 13.32 0.77
N THR A 51 8.11 12.45 0.88
CA THR A 51 6.79 12.61 0.25
C THR A 51 5.65 12.60 1.28
N ARG A 52 5.98 12.90 2.54
CA ARG A 52 5.05 12.95 3.68
C ARG A 52 3.76 13.72 3.40
N ARG A 53 3.88 14.93 2.83
CA ARG A 53 2.72 15.78 2.53
C ARG A 53 1.75 15.10 1.57
N SER A 54 2.27 14.54 0.47
CA SER A 54 1.45 13.81 -0.49
C SER A 54 0.80 12.59 0.15
N LEU A 55 1.51 11.84 1.00
CA LEU A 55 0.93 10.72 1.73
C LEU A 55 -0.23 11.16 2.64
N VAL A 56 -0.07 12.23 3.42
CA VAL A 56 -1.11 12.76 4.30
C VAL A 56 -2.34 13.19 3.50
N GLU A 57 -2.15 13.91 2.40
CA GLU A 57 -3.23 14.34 1.51
C GLU A 57 -4.01 13.14 0.96
N GLN A 58 -3.30 12.11 0.46
CA GLN A 58 -3.92 10.92 -0.14
C GLN A 58 -4.66 10.05 0.89
N LEU A 59 -4.11 9.90 2.10
CA LEU A 59 -4.81 9.23 3.20
C LEU A 59 -6.02 10.03 3.67
N GLY A 60 -5.96 11.36 3.66
CA GLY A 60 -7.10 12.23 3.92
C GLY A 60 -8.23 12.01 2.91
N PHE A 61 -7.91 11.97 1.62
CA PHE A 61 -8.88 11.66 0.56
C PHE A 61 -9.51 10.27 0.72
N LEU A 62 -8.71 9.25 1.05
CA LEU A 62 -9.23 7.90 1.36
C LEU A 62 -10.21 7.92 2.53
N THR A 63 -9.86 8.58 3.64
CA THR A 63 -10.74 8.68 4.81
C THR A 63 -12.04 9.43 4.49
N GLN A 64 -11.99 10.49 3.69
CA GLN A 64 -13.16 11.21 3.21
C GLN A 64 -14.10 10.33 2.36
N LEU A 65 -13.53 9.34 1.66
CA LEU A 65 -14.29 8.31 0.94
C LEU A 65 -14.85 7.21 1.82
N GLY A 66 -14.59 7.26 3.13
CA GLY A 66 -14.93 6.18 4.07
C GLY A 66 -14.05 4.94 3.90
N LEU A 67 -12.94 5.06 3.19
CA LEU A 67 -11.94 4.02 2.99
C LEU A 67 -10.78 4.28 3.95
N VAL A 68 -10.57 3.36 4.88
CA VAL A 68 -9.43 3.43 5.81
C VAL A 68 -8.66 2.13 5.69
N ALA A 69 -7.33 2.23 5.66
CA ALA A 69 -6.42 1.10 5.54
C ALA A 69 -5.33 1.22 6.61
N PRO A 70 -4.91 0.12 7.26
CA PRO A 70 -3.76 0.16 8.16
C PRO A 70 -2.51 0.63 7.43
N LEU A 71 -1.78 1.57 8.05
CA LEU A 71 -0.51 2.08 7.58
C LEU A 71 0.63 1.45 8.38
N LEU A 72 1.49 0.71 7.69
CA LEU A 72 2.67 0.06 8.25
C LEU A 72 3.92 0.91 8.02
N LEU A 73 4.64 1.21 9.09
CA LEU A 73 5.87 1.99 9.07
C LEU A 73 7.04 1.14 9.56
N GLY A 74 8.18 1.21 8.87
CA GLY A 74 9.39 0.48 9.28
C GLY A 74 9.41 -1.01 8.93
N LEU A 75 8.46 -1.50 8.13
CA LEU A 75 8.42 -2.90 7.68
C LEU A 75 9.74 -3.34 7.03
N PHE A 76 10.29 -2.51 6.13
CA PHE A 76 11.50 -2.83 5.34
C PHE A 76 12.80 -2.30 5.95
N ASP A 77 12.72 -1.24 6.77
CA ASP A 77 13.86 -0.52 7.33
C ASP A 77 13.39 0.23 8.59
N PRO A 78 13.30 -0.46 9.74
CA PRO A 78 12.76 0.12 10.97
C PRO A 78 13.68 1.20 11.55
N GLU A 79 15.00 1.07 11.39
CA GLU A 79 15.97 2.07 11.85
C GLU A 79 15.76 3.42 11.17
N ARG A 80 15.66 3.44 9.83
CA ARG A 80 15.39 4.70 9.12
C ARG A 80 13.98 5.22 9.34
N ALA A 81 13.01 4.35 9.57
CA ALA A 81 11.62 4.76 9.81
C ALA A 81 11.44 5.45 11.16
N ALA A 82 12.10 4.96 12.22
CA ALA A 82 11.91 5.42 13.61
C ALA A 82 11.95 6.96 13.76
N GLY A 83 12.91 7.62 13.12
CA GLY A 83 13.06 9.08 13.19
C GLY A 83 12.00 9.89 12.42
N SER A 84 11.24 9.26 11.52
CA SER A 84 10.25 9.94 10.65
C SER A 84 8.80 9.57 10.95
N SER A 85 8.55 8.42 11.60
CA SER A 85 7.20 7.93 11.92
C SER A 85 6.43 8.91 12.81
N ALA A 86 7.04 9.38 13.91
CA ALA A 86 6.40 10.32 14.83
C ALA A 86 6.00 11.63 14.13
N ALA A 87 6.85 12.13 13.24
CA ALA A 87 6.56 13.35 12.48
C ALA A 87 5.43 13.15 11.46
N LEU A 88 5.35 11.98 10.82
CA LEU A 88 4.21 11.63 9.95
C LEU A 88 2.90 11.53 10.75
N ILE A 89 2.91 10.86 11.89
CA ILE A 89 1.73 10.73 12.77
C ILE A 89 1.25 12.11 13.24
N GLY A 90 2.18 13.00 13.62
CA GLY A 90 1.87 14.40 13.92
C GLY A 90 1.17 15.09 12.76
N SER A 91 1.73 15.02 11.55
CA SER A 91 1.12 15.64 10.36
C SER A 91 -0.25 15.03 9.98
N LEU A 92 -0.46 13.72 10.19
CA LEU A 92 -1.77 13.09 9.98
C LEU A 92 -2.82 13.66 10.94
N ARG A 93 -2.47 13.83 12.22
CA ARG A 93 -3.35 14.43 13.23
C ARG A 93 -3.62 15.91 12.95
N GLU A 94 -2.61 16.67 12.55
CA GLU A 94 -2.75 18.07 12.13
C GLU A 94 -3.70 18.23 10.92
N ALA A 95 -3.69 17.25 10.01
CA ALA A 95 -4.63 17.18 8.89
C ALA A 95 -6.04 16.72 9.27
N GLY A 96 -6.30 16.48 10.57
CA GLY A 96 -7.62 16.10 11.09
C GLY A 96 -7.95 14.61 10.98
N LEU A 97 -6.98 13.74 10.67
CA LEU A 97 -7.21 12.30 10.68
C LEU A 97 -7.16 11.77 12.12
N GLU A 98 -8.15 10.94 12.48
CA GLU A 98 -8.11 10.19 13.74
C GLU A 98 -7.12 9.02 13.61
N VAL A 99 -5.98 9.11 14.28
CA VAL A 99 -4.91 8.11 14.20
C VAL A 99 -4.80 7.30 15.48
N SER A 100 -4.86 5.98 15.38
CA SER A 100 -4.51 5.04 16.45
C SER A 100 -3.14 4.42 16.19
N GLU A 101 -2.30 4.38 17.22
CA GLU A 101 -0.93 3.84 17.13
C GLU A 101 -0.88 2.45 17.73
N HIS A 102 -0.19 1.53 17.04
CA HIS A 102 -0.17 0.12 17.37
C HIS A 102 1.23 -0.48 17.25
N ALA A 103 1.57 -1.35 18.20
CA ALA A 103 2.74 -2.22 18.09
C ALA A 103 2.39 -3.48 17.27
N PRO A 104 3.31 -4.03 16.45
CA PRO A 104 3.03 -5.18 15.59
C PRO A 104 2.49 -6.40 16.33
N MET A 105 3.05 -6.71 17.51
CA MET A 105 2.63 -7.86 18.32
C MET A 105 1.28 -7.67 19.01
N ALA A 106 0.92 -6.44 19.37
CA ALA A 106 -0.36 -6.14 20.01
C ALA A 106 -1.54 -6.40 19.06
N VAL A 107 -1.30 -6.32 17.75
CA VAL A 107 -2.35 -6.38 16.73
C VAL A 107 -2.48 -7.72 16.01
N SER A 108 -1.78 -8.75 16.51
CA SER A 108 -1.75 -10.10 15.95
C SER A 108 -3.15 -10.72 15.75
N SER A 109 -4.15 -10.31 16.53
CA SER A 109 -5.53 -10.78 16.42
C SER A 109 -6.38 -10.02 15.38
N GLY A 110 -5.92 -8.86 14.89
CA GLY A 110 -6.65 -7.99 13.96
C GLY A 110 -7.90 -7.32 14.54
N ASN A 111 -8.36 -7.67 15.75
CA ASN A 111 -9.61 -7.16 16.31
C ASN A 111 -9.56 -5.67 16.67
N GLU A 112 -8.43 -5.20 17.19
CA GLU A 112 -8.22 -3.77 17.47
C GLU A 112 -8.22 -2.94 16.19
N LEU A 113 -7.48 -3.40 15.18
CA LEU A 113 -7.45 -2.74 13.87
C LEU A 113 -8.82 -2.75 13.22
N ARG A 114 -9.56 -3.86 13.28
CA ARG A 114 -10.92 -3.92 12.75
C ARG A 114 -11.83 -2.88 13.41
N ARG A 115 -11.77 -2.73 14.74
CA ARG A 115 -12.54 -1.70 15.47
C ARG A 115 -12.16 -0.29 15.05
N ASP A 116 -10.88 -0.02 14.83
CA ASP A 116 -10.43 1.27 14.34
C ASP A 116 -10.93 1.55 12.92
N LEU A 117 -10.78 0.58 12.02
CA LEU A 117 -11.23 0.69 10.63
C LEU A 117 -12.75 0.87 10.53
N GLU A 118 -13.53 0.17 11.36
CA GLU A 118 -14.98 0.33 11.45
C GLU A 118 -15.38 1.72 11.94
N ALA A 119 -14.65 2.25 12.92
CA ALA A 119 -14.83 3.60 13.45
C ALA A 119 -14.27 4.71 12.54
N GLY A 120 -13.60 4.36 11.44
CA GLY A 120 -12.96 5.34 10.54
C GLY A 120 -11.65 5.93 11.06
N ARG A 121 -11.05 5.32 12.09
CA ARG A 121 -9.72 5.68 12.60
C ARG A 121 -8.64 5.00 11.77
N LEU A 122 -7.62 5.75 11.38
CA LEU A 122 -6.44 5.29 10.64
C LEU A 122 -5.49 4.55 11.59
N PRO A 123 -5.39 3.21 11.51
CA PRO A 123 -4.46 2.47 12.34
C PRO A 123 -3.05 2.59 11.76
N VAL A 124 -2.09 2.99 12.59
CA VAL A 124 -0.67 3.06 12.24
C VAL A 124 0.09 2.01 13.05
N VAL A 125 0.67 1.04 12.36
CA VAL A 125 1.50 0.00 12.97
C VAL A 125 2.97 0.31 12.70
N SER A 126 3.75 0.53 13.75
CA SER A 126 5.17 0.89 13.64
C SER A 126 6.07 -0.27 14.07
N PHE A 127 6.94 -0.74 13.19
CA PHE A 127 7.92 -1.78 13.48
C PHE A 127 9.18 -1.20 14.15
N SER A 128 9.69 -1.90 15.17
CA SER A 128 10.90 -1.51 15.91
C SER A 128 12.17 -2.16 15.32
N PRO A 129 13.34 -1.52 15.41
CA PRO A 129 14.63 -2.14 15.10
C PRO A 129 14.90 -3.44 15.87
N ASP A 130 14.29 -3.61 17.05
CA ASP A 130 14.47 -4.82 17.88
C ASP A 130 13.83 -6.09 17.29
N SER A 131 12.95 -5.93 16.29
CA SER A 131 12.29 -7.06 15.61
C SER A 131 13.13 -7.59 14.46
N SER A 132 13.23 -8.91 14.29
CA SER A 132 13.88 -9.49 13.11
C SER A 132 13.06 -9.25 11.84
N GLU A 133 13.67 -9.34 10.66
CA GLU A 133 12.93 -9.19 9.39
C GLU A 133 11.82 -10.26 9.26
N ASP A 134 12.13 -11.50 9.60
CA ASP A 134 11.17 -12.60 9.56
C ASP A 134 9.96 -12.33 10.48
N ASP A 135 10.19 -11.81 11.69
CA ASP A 135 9.10 -11.46 12.61
C ASP A 135 8.20 -10.36 12.03
N ARG A 136 8.80 -9.36 11.36
CA ARG A 136 8.02 -8.27 10.74
C ARG A 136 7.14 -8.77 9.61
N PHE A 137 7.68 -9.63 8.74
CA PHE A 137 6.91 -10.20 7.63
C PHE A 137 5.89 -11.25 8.09
N ALA A 138 6.18 -12.00 9.16
CA ALA A 138 5.22 -12.88 9.81
C ALA A 138 4.04 -12.08 10.39
N ALA A 139 4.32 -10.96 11.06
CA ALA A 139 3.28 -10.05 11.57
C ALA A 139 2.43 -9.46 10.43
N LEU A 140 3.05 -9.07 9.31
CA LEU A 140 2.32 -8.62 8.11
C LEU A 140 1.41 -9.73 7.55
N ALA A 141 1.90 -10.97 7.45
CA ALA A 141 1.10 -12.09 6.99
C ALA A 141 -0.09 -12.36 7.91
N ALA A 142 0.13 -12.36 9.23
CA ALA A 142 -0.94 -12.50 10.22
C ALA A 142 -1.95 -11.34 10.14
N LEU A 143 -1.48 -10.13 9.88
CA LEU A 143 -2.35 -8.97 9.70
C LEU A 143 -3.24 -9.10 8.45
N LEU A 144 -2.65 -9.44 7.30
CA LEU A 144 -3.40 -9.64 6.06
C LEU A 144 -4.46 -10.74 6.23
N ALA A 145 -4.09 -11.85 6.89
CA ALA A 145 -5.01 -12.95 7.18
C ALA A 145 -6.14 -12.53 8.13
N SER A 146 -5.81 -11.87 9.24
CA SER A 146 -6.79 -11.46 10.26
C SER A 146 -7.79 -10.43 9.74
N LEU A 147 -7.35 -9.50 8.90
CA LEU A 147 -8.21 -8.51 8.24
C LEU A 147 -8.89 -9.05 6.97
N GLN A 148 -8.51 -10.25 6.53
CA GLN A 148 -8.91 -10.83 5.25
C GLN A 148 -8.62 -9.89 4.07
N SER A 149 -7.58 -9.07 4.21
CA SER A 149 -7.17 -8.13 3.17
C SER A 149 -6.52 -8.89 2.02
N ARG A 150 -6.96 -8.58 0.80
CA ARG A 150 -6.42 -9.15 -0.44
C ARG A 150 -5.50 -8.18 -1.17
N LYS A 151 -5.26 -7.00 -0.61
CA LYS A 151 -4.44 -5.97 -1.24
C LYS A 151 -3.39 -5.47 -0.25
N LEU A 152 -2.12 -5.58 -0.65
CA LEU A 152 -1.00 -4.91 0.00
C LEU A 152 -0.48 -3.84 -0.95
N VAL A 153 -0.45 -2.59 -0.49
CA VAL A 153 0.16 -1.49 -1.24
C VAL A 153 1.49 -1.15 -0.62
N VAL A 154 2.58 -1.30 -1.36
CA VAL A 154 3.91 -0.86 -0.96
C VAL A 154 4.16 0.52 -1.54
N LEU A 155 4.33 1.51 -0.67
CA LEU A 155 4.59 2.89 -1.08
C LEU A 155 6.08 3.18 -1.13
N ARG A 156 6.52 3.64 -2.30
CA ARG A 156 7.89 4.08 -2.60
C ARG A 156 7.85 5.46 -3.22
N ASN A 157 8.90 6.27 -3.09
CA ASN A 157 8.88 7.62 -3.65
C ASN A 157 8.59 7.67 -5.17
N ARG A 158 9.21 6.78 -5.94
CA ARG A 158 8.97 6.68 -7.39
C ARG A 158 7.75 5.83 -7.76
N GLY A 159 7.34 4.91 -6.88
CA GLY A 159 6.39 3.86 -7.21
C GLY A 159 6.95 2.85 -8.22
N GLY A 160 6.18 1.81 -8.52
CA GLY A 160 6.54 0.79 -9.50
C GLY A 160 7.86 0.06 -9.24
N LEU A 161 8.24 -0.77 -10.20
CA LEU A 161 9.49 -1.55 -10.24
C LEU A 161 10.04 -1.58 -11.67
N GLY A 162 11.35 -1.78 -11.80
CA GLY A 162 12.02 -1.97 -13.07
C GLY A 162 12.22 -0.68 -13.86
N PRO A 163 12.49 -0.77 -15.17
CA PRO A 163 12.82 0.40 -15.96
C PRO A 163 11.57 1.25 -16.18
N HIS A 164 11.67 2.52 -15.82
CA HIS A 164 10.63 3.52 -16.03
C HIS A 164 10.65 4.07 -17.46
N GLY A 165 9.51 4.57 -17.94
CA GLY A 165 9.39 5.18 -19.27
C GLY A 165 9.41 4.18 -20.43
N GLN A 166 9.35 2.87 -20.15
CA GLN A 166 9.29 1.83 -21.17
C GLN A 166 7.88 1.26 -21.25
N ARG A 167 7.43 0.94 -22.47
CA ARG A 167 6.12 0.30 -22.68
C ARG A 167 6.18 -1.24 -22.62
N ARG A 168 7.35 -1.80 -22.90
CA ARG A 168 7.58 -3.24 -22.95
C ARG A 168 9.02 -3.51 -22.51
N VAL A 169 9.19 -4.56 -21.70
CA VAL A 169 10.49 -4.94 -21.16
C VAL A 169 10.73 -6.41 -21.48
N ALA A 170 11.70 -6.69 -22.34
CA ALA A 170 12.06 -8.07 -22.67
C ALA A 170 12.97 -8.63 -21.57
N LEU A 171 12.55 -9.72 -20.92
CA LEU A 171 13.42 -10.50 -20.03
C LEU A 171 14.24 -11.52 -20.82
N THR A 172 13.62 -12.07 -21.86
CA THR A 172 14.23 -12.95 -22.88
C THR A 172 13.63 -12.61 -24.25
N PRO A 173 14.15 -13.12 -25.38
CA PRO A 173 13.56 -12.90 -26.70
C PRO A 173 12.08 -13.30 -26.79
N ASP A 174 11.67 -14.34 -26.06
CA ASP A 174 10.31 -14.89 -26.10
C ASP A 174 9.44 -14.44 -24.91
N HIS A 175 10.00 -13.72 -23.94
CA HIS A 175 9.31 -13.32 -22.71
C HIS A 175 9.38 -11.81 -22.49
N VAL A 176 8.28 -11.12 -22.77
CA VAL A 176 8.19 -9.65 -22.72
C VAL A 176 7.09 -9.22 -21.76
N LEU A 177 7.47 -8.45 -20.75
CA LEU A 177 6.56 -7.88 -19.77
C LEU A 177 5.94 -6.57 -20.26
N PRO A 178 4.65 -6.32 -19.96
CA PRO A 178 4.06 -5.00 -20.14
C PRO A 178 4.61 -4.02 -19.10
N ALA A 179 4.88 -2.80 -19.55
CA ALA A 179 5.31 -1.69 -18.70
C ALA A 179 4.59 -0.39 -19.09
N HIS A 180 4.63 0.59 -18.21
CA HIS A 180 4.19 1.95 -18.47
C HIS A 180 5.20 2.94 -17.90
N ASP A 181 4.91 4.24 -17.95
CA ASP A 181 5.83 5.29 -17.50
C ASP A 181 6.31 5.10 -16.05
N GLY A 182 5.51 4.43 -15.23
CA GLY A 182 5.76 4.13 -13.82
C GLY A 182 6.51 2.82 -13.57
N GLY A 183 6.89 2.05 -14.59
CA GLY A 183 7.61 0.78 -14.48
C GLY A 183 6.80 -0.42 -15.00
N LEU A 184 7.20 -1.62 -14.57
CA LEU A 184 6.53 -2.89 -14.88
C LEU A 184 5.08 -2.87 -14.37
N SER A 185 4.14 -3.25 -15.24
CA SER A 185 2.70 -3.16 -14.93
C SER A 185 2.21 -4.33 -14.09
N VAL A 186 2.60 -5.55 -14.46
CA VAL A 186 2.23 -6.80 -13.79
C VAL A 186 3.44 -7.71 -13.80
N ILE A 187 3.72 -8.33 -12.65
CA ILE A 187 4.77 -9.33 -12.48
C ILE A 187 4.09 -10.60 -11.97
N ASN A 188 4.17 -11.68 -12.73
CA ASN A 188 3.81 -13.00 -12.26
C ASN A 188 5.04 -13.61 -11.59
N LEU A 189 5.03 -13.67 -10.25
CA LEU A 189 6.16 -14.17 -9.47
C LEU A 189 6.56 -15.62 -9.81
N GLN A 190 5.64 -16.43 -10.33
CA GLN A 190 5.95 -17.82 -10.70
C GLN A 190 6.80 -17.92 -11.98
N THR A 191 6.62 -17.01 -12.93
CA THR A 191 7.28 -17.05 -14.24
C THR A 191 8.36 -15.99 -14.39
N ASP A 192 8.19 -14.84 -13.74
CA ASP A 192 8.96 -13.64 -14.03
C ASP A 192 10.05 -13.40 -13.00
N LEU A 193 9.89 -13.90 -11.76
CA LEU A 193 10.77 -13.54 -10.64
C LEU A 193 12.23 -13.92 -10.91
N ALA A 194 12.50 -15.18 -11.26
CA ALA A 194 13.86 -15.65 -11.52
C ALA A 194 14.50 -14.89 -12.69
N LEU A 195 13.73 -14.62 -13.75
CA LEU A 195 14.18 -13.88 -14.93
C LEU A 195 14.47 -12.41 -14.59
N LEU A 196 13.61 -11.77 -13.80
CA LEU A 196 13.80 -10.38 -13.35
C LEU A 196 15.01 -10.24 -12.44
N LEU A 197 15.20 -11.15 -11.48
CA LEU A 197 16.35 -11.13 -10.58
C LEU A 197 17.67 -11.41 -11.30
N ALA A 198 17.64 -12.21 -12.37
CA ALA A 198 18.80 -12.44 -13.23
C ALA A 198 19.03 -11.31 -14.25
N SER A 199 18.09 -10.38 -14.39
CA SER A 199 18.20 -9.24 -15.30
C SER A 199 18.80 -8.02 -14.61
N ASP A 200 19.56 -7.21 -15.35
CA ASP A 200 20.04 -5.91 -14.88
C ASP A 200 19.00 -4.78 -15.04
N LEU A 201 17.70 -5.14 -15.13
CA LEU A 201 16.61 -4.20 -15.41
C LEU A 201 16.04 -3.53 -14.16
N LEU A 202 16.28 -4.11 -12.98
CA LEU A 202 15.78 -3.62 -11.70
C LEU A 202 16.67 -2.51 -11.14
N LEU A 203 16.07 -1.48 -10.57
CA LEU A 203 16.80 -0.40 -9.90
C LEU A 203 17.40 -0.89 -8.56
N PRO A 204 18.40 -0.18 -8.00
CA PRO A 204 18.96 -0.52 -6.70
C PRO A 204 17.89 -0.66 -5.61
N GLY A 205 17.94 -1.76 -4.85
CA GLY A 205 16.99 -2.07 -3.78
C GLY A 205 15.75 -2.85 -4.24
N GLU A 206 15.41 -2.84 -5.53
CA GLU A 206 14.25 -3.56 -6.07
C GLU A 206 14.40 -5.09 -6.06
N PRO A 207 15.57 -5.67 -6.37
CA PRO A 207 15.77 -7.11 -6.21
C PRO A 207 15.51 -7.55 -4.77
N GLN A 208 16.03 -6.80 -3.78
CA GLN A 208 15.80 -7.11 -2.37
C GLN A 208 14.32 -7.00 -2.00
N LEU A 209 13.63 -5.98 -2.51
CA LEU A 209 12.19 -5.82 -2.27
C LEU A 209 11.37 -6.98 -2.85
N LEU A 210 11.66 -7.41 -4.08
CA LEU A 210 11.01 -8.56 -4.71
C LEU A 210 11.26 -9.85 -3.93
N THR A 211 12.50 -10.12 -3.54
CA THR A 211 12.87 -11.30 -2.74
C THR A 211 12.13 -11.33 -1.40
N ARG A 212 11.90 -10.17 -0.77
CA ARG A 212 11.15 -10.05 0.48
C ARG A 212 9.64 -10.25 0.32
N LEU A 213 9.07 -9.74 -0.78
CA LEU A 213 7.62 -9.78 -1.01
C LEU A 213 7.16 -11.11 -1.63
N ALA A 214 8.03 -11.82 -2.35
CA ALA A 214 7.66 -13.04 -3.04
C ALA A 214 7.16 -14.16 -2.09
N PRO A 215 7.84 -14.48 -0.97
CA PRO A 215 7.34 -15.47 -0.02
C PRO A 215 5.97 -15.11 0.55
N LEU A 216 5.72 -13.82 0.78
CA LEU A 216 4.43 -13.34 1.28
C LEU A 216 3.29 -13.59 0.28
N ALA A 217 3.52 -13.30 -1.00
CA ALA A 217 2.57 -13.53 -2.07
C ALA A 217 2.34 -15.03 -2.34
N GLU A 218 3.39 -15.85 -2.24
CA GLU A 218 3.29 -17.30 -2.40
C GLU A 218 2.49 -17.96 -1.26
N ALA A 219 2.78 -17.57 -0.02
CA ALA A 219 2.05 -18.03 1.15
C ALA A 219 0.58 -17.58 1.14
N ASN A 220 0.30 -16.43 0.51
CA ASN A 220 -1.04 -15.84 0.42
C ASN A 220 -1.45 -15.62 -1.04
N ARG A 221 -1.74 -16.71 -1.77
CA ARG A 221 -2.08 -16.66 -3.22
C ARG A 221 -3.24 -15.74 -3.62
N ARG A 222 -4.01 -15.21 -2.66
CA ARG A 222 -5.11 -14.27 -2.89
C ARG A 222 -4.71 -12.82 -2.68
N VAL A 223 -3.51 -12.54 -2.20
CA VAL A 223 -3.00 -11.20 -1.96
C VAL A 223 -2.36 -10.67 -3.23
N GLN A 224 -2.90 -9.57 -3.73
CA GLN A 224 -2.28 -8.76 -4.75
C GLN A 224 -1.38 -7.72 -4.08
N ILE A 225 -0.12 -7.66 -4.50
CA ILE A 225 0.83 -6.65 -4.05
C ILE A 225 0.96 -5.59 -5.14
N SER A 226 0.71 -4.34 -4.79
CA SER A 226 0.88 -3.19 -5.68
C SER A 226 2.01 -2.32 -5.18
N VAL A 227 2.95 -1.93 -6.05
CA VAL A 227 4.03 -1.00 -5.70
C VAL A 227 3.71 0.36 -6.31
N ALA A 228 3.42 1.35 -5.49
CA ALA A 228 2.91 2.65 -5.93
C ALA A 228 3.70 3.81 -5.31
N SER A 229 3.58 4.99 -5.92
CA SER A 229 3.97 6.23 -5.24
C SER A 229 2.79 6.78 -4.46
N PRO A 230 3.02 7.64 -3.46
CA PRO A 230 1.91 8.31 -2.77
C PRO A 230 0.95 8.99 -3.75
N LEU A 231 1.49 9.67 -4.78
CA LEU A 231 0.70 10.32 -5.85
C LEU A 231 -0.09 9.34 -6.73
N GLY A 232 0.27 8.06 -6.73
CA GLY A 232 -0.40 6.99 -7.46
C GLY A 232 -1.27 6.11 -6.58
N LEU A 233 -1.44 6.41 -5.29
CA LEU A 233 -2.19 5.55 -4.37
C LEU A 233 -3.67 5.37 -4.79
N LEU A 234 -4.26 6.41 -5.39
CA LEU A 234 -5.65 6.45 -5.85
C LEU A 234 -5.82 6.23 -7.37
N LYS A 235 -4.72 6.00 -8.10
CA LYS A 235 -4.73 5.70 -9.55
C LYS A 235 -4.76 4.19 -9.78
#